data_AF-A0AAV5UKL8-F1
#
_entry.id   AF-A0AAV5UKL8-F1
#
_cell.length_a   1.000
_cell.length_b   1.000
_cell.length_c   1.000
_cell.angle_alpha   90.00
_cell.angle_beta   90.00
_cell.angle_gamma   90.00
#
_symmetry.space_group_name_H-M   'P 1'
#
loop_
_entity.id
_entity.type
_entity.pdbx_description
1 polymer ?
#
loop_
_entity_poly.entity_id
_entity_poly.type
_entity_poly.pdbx_seq_one_letter_code
_entity_poly.pdbx_strand_id
1 'polypeptide(L)'
;SANCFCPSGLTPYVVPNSKGRDLPMGCYGGSATPTVYDDASQKCRAQGGFVATVHDSDKNFFLLSIFPPKNPHWLGLKRYGSQFVWSDGSNDGYTWWAPSNPIDGLNCVYAQHTVGFNTGW
;
A
#
# COMPACT_ATOMS: atom_id res chain seq x y z
N SER A 1 2.68 7.14 3.84
CA SER A 1 1.76 7.85 2.92
C SER A 1 1.00 6.84 2.11
N ALA A 2 -0.33 6.97 1.99
CA ALA A 2 -1.16 5.95 1.37
C ALA A 2 -2.40 6.52 0.65
N ASN A 3 -2.99 5.65 -0.17
CA ASN A 3 -4.07 5.85 -1.14
C ASN A 3 -5.31 6.56 -0.54
N CYS A 4 -5.63 7.73 -1.05
CA CYS A 4 -6.82 8.48 -0.72
C CYS A 4 -7.55 8.72 -2.03
N PHE A 5 -8.83 8.36 -2.07
CA PHE A 5 -9.72 8.56 -3.20
C PHE A 5 -9.52 9.92 -3.91
N CYS A 6 -9.52 9.96 -5.25
CA CYS A 6 -9.08 11.11 -6.05
C CYS A 6 -9.92 12.40 -5.89
N PRO A 7 -9.37 13.48 -5.32
CA PRO A 7 -9.81 14.85 -5.59
C PRO A 7 -9.11 15.36 -6.86
N SER A 8 -9.60 16.45 -7.47
CA SER A 8 -8.97 17.09 -8.63
C SER A 8 -7.47 17.38 -8.38
N GLY A 9 -6.59 16.93 -9.30
CA GLY A 9 -5.15 17.23 -9.26
C GLY A 9 -4.20 16.08 -8.87
N LEU A 10 -4.68 14.83 -8.72
CA LEU A 10 -3.86 13.65 -8.43
C LEU A 10 -3.83 12.62 -9.58
N THR A 11 -2.82 11.74 -9.62
CA THR A 11 -2.61 10.73 -10.68
C THR A 11 -3.41 9.45 -10.43
N PRO A 12 -4.37 9.08 -11.30
CA PRO A 12 -5.13 7.84 -11.17
C PRO A 12 -4.34 6.63 -11.71
N TYR A 13 -4.60 5.45 -11.15
CA TYR A 13 -4.16 4.17 -11.74
C TYR A 13 -5.33 3.52 -12.49
N VAL A 14 -5.21 3.39 -13.81
CA VAL A 14 -6.31 3.06 -14.75
C VAL A 14 -6.13 1.73 -15.47
N VAL A 15 -5.33 0.80 -14.93
CA VAL A 15 -5.10 -0.50 -15.57
C VAL A 15 -6.21 -1.48 -15.17
N PRO A 16 -6.97 -2.07 -16.12
CA PRO A 16 -7.81 -3.22 -15.84
C PRO A 16 -6.88 -4.38 -15.45
N ASN A 17 -6.90 -4.83 -14.20
CA ASN A 17 -6.06 -5.97 -13.85
C ASN A 17 -6.55 -7.24 -14.56
N SER A 18 -5.63 -8.18 -14.75
CA SER A 18 -5.86 -9.50 -15.33
C SER A 18 -6.85 -10.38 -14.56
N LYS A 19 -7.35 -9.92 -13.40
CA LYS A 19 -8.33 -10.62 -12.55
C LYS A 19 -9.72 -9.98 -12.55
N GLY A 20 -9.98 -8.95 -13.37
CA GLY A 20 -11.27 -8.29 -13.45
C GLY A 20 -11.71 -7.61 -12.15
N ARG A 21 -10.79 -7.28 -11.23
CA ARG A 21 -11.11 -6.44 -10.08
C ARG A 21 -11.17 -4.99 -10.56
N ASP A 22 -12.34 -4.37 -10.43
CA ASP A 22 -12.46 -2.90 -10.35
C ASP A 22 -11.76 -2.43 -9.07
N LEU A 23 -10.43 -2.44 -9.07
CA LEU A 23 -9.67 -1.82 -7.99
C LEU A 23 -10.08 -0.35 -8.01
N PRO A 24 -10.59 0.19 -6.89
CA PRO A 24 -11.10 1.55 -6.90
C PRO A 24 -10.00 2.46 -7.41
N MET A 25 -10.36 3.25 -8.42
CA MET A 25 -9.52 4.29 -9.01
C MET A 25 -8.88 5.08 -7.86
N GLY A 26 -7.63 4.79 -7.58
CA GLY A 26 -6.93 5.27 -6.40
C GLY A 26 -6.00 6.41 -6.76
N CYS A 27 -5.98 7.44 -5.94
CA CYS A 27 -5.00 8.51 -6.00
C CYS A 27 -4.05 8.39 -4.82
N TYR A 28 -2.78 8.73 -5.04
CA TYR A 28 -1.72 8.38 -4.11
C TYR A 28 -1.04 9.64 -3.60
N GLY A 29 -1.24 9.92 -2.31
CA GLY A 29 -0.60 11.02 -1.62
C GLY A 29 0.68 10.56 -0.93
N GLY A 30 1.78 11.28 -1.19
CA GLY A 30 2.98 11.28 -0.35
C GLY A 30 2.73 12.08 0.94
N SER A 31 3.21 11.57 2.06
CA SER A 31 3.25 12.19 3.38
C SER A 31 4.73 12.38 3.64
N ALA A 32 5.12 13.65 3.82
CA ALA A 32 6.50 14.03 4.03
C ALA A 32 7.08 13.52 5.37
N THR A 33 6.22 12.99 6.26
CA THR A 33 6.59 12.48 7.57
C THR A 33 6.40 10.97 7.66
N PRO A 34 7.33 10.23 8.28
CA PRO A 34 7.07 8.88 8.76
C PRO A 34 5.90 8.97 9.74
N THR A 35 4.74 8.52 9.30
CA THR A 35 3.53 8.40 10.12
C THR A 35 3.46 6.94 10.57
N VAL A 36 2.92 6.63 11.74
CA VAL A 36 2.64 5.23 12.09
C VAL A 36 1.52 4.72 11.17
N TYR A 37 1.48 3.42 10.86
CA TYR A 37 0.46 2.85 9.96
C TYR A 37 -0.96 3.31 10.30
N ASP A 38 -1.29 3.39 11.59
CA ASP A 38 -2.62 3.77 12.06
C ASP A 38 -2.98 5.22 11.70
N ASP A 39 -2.03 6.15 11.71
CA ASP A 39 -2.24 7.53 11.25
C ASP A 39 -2.52 7.58 9.75
N ALA A 40 -1.76 6.80 8.96
CA ALA A 40 -2.00 6.69 7.53
C ALA A 40 -3.39 6.09 7.25
N SER A 41 -3.78 5.08 8.01
CA SER A 41 -5.08 4.43 7.92
C SER A 41 -6.22 5.38 8.29
N GLN A 42 -6.09 6.11 9.40
CA GLN A 42 -7.09 7.11 9.81
C GLN A 42 -7.25 8.22 8.76
N LYS A 43 -6.14 8.75 8.22
CA LYS A 43 -6.18 9.78 7.17
C LYS A 43 -6.89 9.28 5.91
N CYS A 44 -6.60 8.06 5.46
CA CYS A 44 -7.29 7.46 4.32
C CYS A 44 -8.79 7.28 4.58
N ARG A 45 -9.15 6.75 5.76
CA ARG A 45 -10.56 6.53 6.15
C ARG A 45 -11.35 7.83 6.26
N ALA A 46 -10.75 8.89 6.81
CA ALA A 46 -11.37 10.21 6.91
C ALA A 46 -11.71 10.82 5.54
N GLN A 47 -11.05 10.37 4.47
CA GLN A 47 -11.30 10.79 3.09
C GLN A 47 -12.13 9.77 2.29
N GLY A 48 -12.78 8.81 2.97
CA GLY A 48 -13.59 7.76 2.35
C GLY A 48 -12.79 6.69 1.60
N GLY A 49 -11.47 6.63 1.82
CA GLY A 49 -10.56 5.68 1.18
C GLY A 49 -9.92 4.69 2.15
N PHE A 50 -8.95 3.95 1.64
CA PHE A 50 -8.16 2.97 2.40
C PHE A 50 -6.70 2.95 1.94
N VAL A 51 -5.78 2.57 2.83
CA VAL A 51 -4.33 2.50 2.56
C VAL A 51 -4.05 1.61 1.34
N ALA A 52 -3.09 1.97 0.48
CA ALA A 52 -2.86 1.36 -0.85
C ALA A 52 -2.83 -0.19 -0.86
N THR A 53 -3.62 -0.83 -1.72
CA THR A 53 -3.54 -2.28 -1.96
C THR A 53 -2.73 -2.60 -3.23
N VAL A 54 -2.07 -3.76 -3.25
CA VAL A 54 -1.19 -4.18 -4.35
C VAL A 54 -1.53 -5.60 -4.77
N HIS A 55 -2.06 -5.73 -5.97
CA HIS A 55 -2.62 -7.00 -6.47
C HIS A 55 -1.91 -7.53 -7.71
N ASP A 56 -1.01 -6.73 -8.27
CA ASP A 56 -0.16 -7.07 -9.41
C ASP A 56 1.14 -6.24 -9.40
N SER A 57 2.07 -6.63 -10.27
CA SER A 57 3.37 -5.97 -10.42
C SER A 57 3.26 -4.55 -10.99
N ASP A 58 2.26 -4.27 -11.82
CA ASP A 58 2.09 -2.97 -12.45
C ASP A 58 1.68 -1.93 -11.41
N LYS A 59 0.82 -2.33 -10.48
CA LYS A 59 0.45 -1.54 -9.31
C LYS A 59 1.64 -1.28 -8.40
N ASN A 60 2.43 -2.32 -8.12
CA ASN A 60 3.65 -2.17 -7.34
C ASN A 60 4.61 -1.17 -8.01
N PHE A 61 4.86 -1.32 -9.31
CA PHE A 61 5.74 -0.45 -10.07
C PHE A 61 5.25 1.00 -10.10
N PHE A 62 3.95 1.20 -10.28
CA PHE A 62 3.34 2.52 -10.22
C PHE A 62 3.52 3.18 -8.84
N LEU A 63 3.32 2.45 -7.74
CA LEU A 63 3.59 3.00 -6.40
C LEU A 63 5.05 3.40 -6.24
N LEU A 64 5.97 2.55 -6.72
CA LEU A 64 7.39 2.88 -6.71
C LEU A 64 7.70 4.13 -7.54
N SER A 65 7.04 4.37 -8.69
CA SER A 65 7.36 5.53 -9.53
C SER A 65 6.95 6.88 -8.93
N ILE A 66 5.95 6.90 -8.05
CA ILE A 66 5.41 8.12 -7.45
C ILE A 66 5.99 8.45 -6.06
N PHE A 67 6.58 7.47 -5.37
CA PHE A 67 7.23 7.68 -4.08
C PHE A 67 8.74 7.95 -4.26
N PRO A 68 9.32 8.93 -3.54
CA PRO A 68 10.75 9.19 -3.63
C PRO A 68 11.58 7.95 -3.32
N PRO A 69 12.73 7.77 -4.01
CA PRO A 69 13.65 6.67 -3.73
C PRO A 69 14.02 6.65 -2.25
N LYS A 70 14.14 5.44 -1.68
CA LYS A 70 14.51 5.19 -0.27
C LYS A 70 13.49 5.66 0.79
N ASN A 71 12.38 6.31 0.44
CA ASN A 71 11.36 6.67 1.42
C ASN A 71 10.37 5.51 1.62
N PRO A 72 10.20 5.01 2.86
CA PRO A 72 9.21 3.99 3.16
C PRO A 72 7.79 4.56 3.01
N HIS A 73 6.88 3.76 2.45
CA HIS A 73 5.47 4.09 2.33
C HIS A 73 4.61 2.91 2.75
N TRP A 74 3.65 3.16 3.65
CA TRP A 74 2.73 2.14 4.12
C TRP A 74 1.85 1.58 3.00
N LEU A 75 1.77 0.26 2.98
CA LEU A 75 0.81 -0.51 2.20
C LEU A 75 -0.36 -0.89 3.09
N GLY A 76 -1.54 -1.09 2.52
CA GLY A 76 -2.74 -1.51 3.21
C GLY A 76 -2.71 -2.96 3.69
N LEU A 77 -1.58 -3.66 3.53
CA LEU A 77 -1.39 -5.03 3.99
C LEU A 77 -1.10 -5.06 5.48
N LYS A 78 -1.87 -5.83 6.24
CA LYS A 78 -1.67 -6.05 7.67
C LYS A 78 -1.73 -7.53 8.01
N ARG A 79 -0.86 -7.98 8.92
CA ARG A 79 -0.86 -9.34 9.45
C ARG A 79 -1.90 -9.48 10.57
N TYR A 80 -2.70 -10.54 10.49
CA TYR A 80 -3.64 -11.00 11.52
C TYR A 80 -3.36 -12.48 11.79
N GLY A 81 -2.68 -12.78 12.89
CA GLY A 81 -2.20 -14.13 13.17
C GLY A 81 -1.21 -14.60 12.10
N SER A 82 -1.55 -15.65 11.35
CA SER A 82 -0.74 -16.18 10.25
C SER A 82 -1.12 -15.63 8.87
N GLN A 83 -2.18 -14.81 8.77
CA GLN A 83 -2.72 -14.34 7.50
C GLN A 83 -2.38 -12.86 7.26
N PHE A 84 -2.14 -12.51 6.00
CA PHE A 84 -2.04 -11.14 5.55
C PHE A 84 -3.33 -10.73 4.86
N VAL A 85 -3.89 -9.59 5.27
CA VAL A 85 -5.16 -9.06 4.76
C VAL A 85 -4.94 -7.63 4.31
N TRP A 86 -5.36 -7.34 3.09
CA TRP A 86 -5.37 -6.01 2.51
C TRP A 86 -6.50 -5.17 3.10
N SER A 87 -6.34 -3.86 3.04
CA SER A 87 -7.29 -2.88 3.57
C SER A 87 -8.63 -2.84 2.82
N ASP A 88 -8.72 -3.46 1.63
CA ASP A 88 -9.96 -3.73 0.91
C ASP A 88 -10.66 -5.04 1.36
N GLY A 89 -10.11 -5.73 2.36
CA GLY A 89 -10.62 -6.98 2.91
C GLY A 89 -10.15 -8.23 2.16
N SER A 90 -9.44 -8.09 1.05
CA SER A 90 -8.91 -9.23 0.31
C SER A 90 -7.70 -9.87 1.03
N ASN A 91 -7.57 -11.18 0.92
CA ASN A 91 -6.41 -11.94 1.40
C ASN A 91 -5.57 -12.51 0.24
N ASP A 92 -5.96 -12.20 -1.00
CA ASP A 92 -5.19 -12.45 -2.20
C ASP A 92 -4.53 -11.16 -2.67
N GLY A 93 -3.29 -11.26 -3.15
CA GLY A 93 -2.59 -10.12 -3.72
C GLY A 93 -1.15 -10.43 -4.07
N TYR A 94 -0.47 -9.42 -4.61
CA TYR A 94 0.92 -9.50 -5.01
C TYR A 94 1.82 -9.14 -3.82
N THR A 95 2.80 -9.98 -3.50
CA THR A 95 3.81 -9.67 -2.49
C THR A 95 5.20 -9.68 -3.10
N TRP A 96 5.94 -8.59 -2.86
CA TRP A 96 7.35 -8.48 -3.24
C TRP A 96 8.18 -8.27 -1.98
N TRP A 97 8.23 -9.29 -1.12
CA TRP A 97 8.91 -9.23 0.17
C TRP A 97 10.39 -8.91 0.04
N ALA A 98 10.86 -8.03 0.91
CA ALA A 98 12.27 -7.79 1.10
C ALA A 98 12.97 -9.01 1.70
N PRO A 99 14.29 -9.17 1.50
CA PRO A 99 15.05 -10.22 2.18
C PRO A 99 14.77 -10.21 3.70
N SER A 100 14.60 -11.39 4.28
CA SER A 100 14.29 -11.59 5.71
C SER A 100 12.94 -11.03 6.19
N ASN A 101 12.03 -10.69 5.28
CA ASN A 101 10.66 -10.33 5.61
C ASN A 101 9.69 -11.39 5.06
N PRO A 102 8.51 -11.56 5.69
CA PRO A 102 8.01 -10.78 6.83
C PRO A 102 8.59 -11.25 8.18
N ILE A 103 8.79 -10.31 9.12
CA ILE A 103 9.29 -10.58 10.47
C ILE A 103 8.11 -10.92 11.40
N ASP A 104 8.28 -11.91 12.26
CA ASP A 104 7.27 -12.29 13.24
C ASP A 104 7.13 -11.25 14.36
N GLY A 105 5.89 -11.00 14.78
CA GLY A 105 5.56 -9.95 15.75
C GLY A 105 5.37 -8.55 15.15
N LEU A 106 5.70 -8.34 13.87
CA LEU A 106 5.44 -7.10 13.15
C LEU A 106 4.25 -7.26 12.20
N ASN A 107 3.26 -6.37 12.34
CA ASN A 107 1.96 -6.55 11.69
C ASN A 107 1.72 -5.59 10.53
N CYS A 108 2.36 -4.42 10.52
CA CYS A 108 2.12 -3.40 9.50
C CYS A 108 3.13 -3.56 8.35
N VAL A 109 2.71 -3.38 7.10
CA VAL A 109 3.61 -3.56 5.94
C VAL A 109 3.86 -2.22 5.24
N TYR A 110 5.13 -1.90 5.01
CA TYR A 110 5.53 -0.78 4.15
C TYR A 110 6.36 -1.26 2.97
N ALA A 111 6.33 -0.53 1.87
CA ALA A 111 7.24 -0.71 0.75
C ALA A 111 8.32 0.36 0.77
N GLN A 112 9.53 -0.01 0.35
CA GLN A 112 10.63 0.91 0.15
C GLN A 112 11.32 0.56 -1.17
N HIS A 113 11.70 1.59 -1.92
CA HIS A 113 12.43 1.45 -3.18
C HIS A 113 13.63 0.53 -3.04
N THR A 114 13.89 -0.30 -4.05
CA THR A 114 15.01 -1.26 -4.16
C THR A 114 15.05 -2.46 -3.20
N VAL A 115 14.25 -2.47 -2.13
CA VAL A 115 14.26 -3.56 -1.15
C VAL A 115 12.97 -4.37 -1.11
N GLY A 116 11.81 -3.77 -1.43
CA GLY A 116 10.53 -4.48 -1.42
C GLY A 116 9.68 -4.22 -0.19
N PHE A 117 8.80 -5.16 0.13
CA PHE A 117 7.83 -5.09 1.23
C PHE A 117 8.50 -5.51 2.53
N ASN A 118 8.33 -4.69 3.56
CA ASN A 118 8.92 -4.86 4.88
C ASN A 118 7.83 -4.80 5.93
N THR A 119 7.97 -5.58 7.00
CA THR A 119 7.12 -5.46 8.18
C THR A 119 7.69 -4.42 9.14
N GLY A 120 6.84 -3.58 9.71
CA GLY A 120 7.19 -2.52 10.67
C GLY A 120 6.16 -2.39 11.79
N TRP A 121 6.44 -1.47 12.72
CA TRP A 121 5.58 -1.11 13.85
C TRP A 121 4.49 -0.11 13.45
#